data_AF-A0A1M7TC41-F1
#
_entry.id   AF-A0A1M7TC41-F1
#
_cell.length_a   1.000
_cell.length_b   1.000
_cell.length_c   1.000
_cell.angle_alpha   90.00
_cell.angle_beta   90.00
_cell.angle_gamma   90.00
#
_symmetry.space_group_name_H-M   'P 1'
#
loop_
_entity.id
_entity.type
_entity.pdbx_description
1 polymer ?
#
loop_
_entity_poly.entity_id
_entity_poly.type
_entity_poly.pdbx_seq_one_letter_code
_entity_poly.pdbx_strand_id
1 'polypeptide(L)'
;MNPDLFQNPLRRWGKLKDGKRRPTVLVKELRERDRRRMLRHFLDLEDSDRLLRFGSVLPDEQITHYVNRIAFSRDMVFGVYNRVFRLVAVGHLAFAPRDESKSAVTVKERVAEFGVSVSRSARGLGIGSKLFERAAIHCRNNDVDTLYMHCLSSNKTMMHIAKKAGMEIHRDYGEADAYLKLPPANPASMLQEALDEQFAVLDYTLKANRRAAVKWLGRLIGRK
;
A
#
# COMPACT_ATOMS: atom_id res chain seq x y z
N MET A 1 4.96 8.71 -35.96
CA MET A 1 4.92 7.82 -34.79
C MET A 1 4.70 8.66 -33.55
N ASN A 2 3.58 8.48 -32.87
CA ASN A 2 3.16 9.35 -31.76
C ASN A 2 3.84 8.89 -30.45
N PRO A 3 4.61 9.72 -29.73
CA PRO A 3 5.36 9.31 -28.53
C PRO A 3 4.52 9.11 -27.25
N ASP A 4 3.18 9.12 -27.36
CA ASP A 4 2.26 9.23 -26.21
C ASP A 4 1.70 7.91 -25.64
N LEU A 5 2.21 6.74 -26.04
CA LEU A 5 1.75 5.44 -25.53
C LEU A 5 2.01 5.17 -24.03
N PHE A 6 2.73 6.06 -23.33
CA PHE A 6 3.11 5.91 -21.93
C PHE A 6 2.57 7.02 -21.00
N GLN A 7 1.56 7.78 -21.42
CA GLN A 7 0.88 8.69 -20.50
C GLN A 7 0.01 7.90 -19.52
N ASN A 8 0.62 7.40 -18.45
CA ASN A 8 -0.11 7.02 -17.25
C ASN A 8 -0.53 8.31 -16.51
N PRO A 9 -1.84 8.58 -16.34
CA PRO A 9 -2.31 9.77 -15.62
C PRO A 9 -1.82 9.86 -14.16
N LEU A 10 -1.38 8.74 -13.57
CA LEU A 10 -0.81 8.65 -12.23
C LEU A 10 0.71 8.99 -12.18
N ARG A 11 1.39 9.01 -13.34
CA ARG A 11 2.85 9.26 -13.43
C ARG A 11 3.24 10.72 -13.16
N ARG A 12 2.27 11.65 -13.10
CA ARG A 12 2.47 13.06 -12.73
C ARG A 12 2.96 13.25 -11.28
N TRP A 13 3.09 12.20 -10.49
CA TRP A 13 3.28 12.27 -9.04
C TRP A 13 4.73 12.36 -8.54
N GLY A 14 5.71 12.53 -9.44
CA GLY A 14 7.15 12.36 -9.15
C GLY A 14 8.04 13.62 -9.00
N LYS A 15 7.60 14.83 -9.35
CA LYS A 15 8.47 16.03 -9.26
C LYS A 15 8.14 16.89 -8.02
N LEU A 16 9.15 17.13 -7.18
CA LEU A 16 9.14 18.21 -6.18
C LEU A 16 9.37 19.55 -6.91
N LYS A 17 8.83 20.64 -6.38
CA LYS A 17 9.07 22.01 -6.88
C LYS A 17 10.55 22.45 -6.77
N ASP A 18 11.36 21.78 -5.93
CA ASP A 18 12.72 22.21 -5.58
C ASP A 18 13.87 21.41 -6.24
N GLY A 19 13.62 20.67 -7.33
CA GLY A 19 14.69 19.97 -8.09
C GLY A 19 15.37 18.78 -7.39
N LYS A 20 15.18 18.56 -6.07
CA LYS A 20 15.68 17.37 -5.35
C LYS A 20 14.88 16.12 -5.77
N ARG A 21 15.58 15.05 -6.17
CA ARG A 21 14.97 13.75 -6.44
C ARG A 21 14.46 13.13 -5.13
N ARG A 22 13.17 12.82 -5.05
CA ARG A 22 12.63 11.97 -3.97
C ARG A 22 13.31 10.60 -4.01
N PRO A 23 13.53 9.92 -2.87
CA PRO A 23 13.99 8.55 -2.87
C PRO A 23 13.05 7.68 -3.71
N THR A 24 13.60 6.78 -4.52
CA THR A 24 12.79 5.76 -5.19
C THR A 24 12.13 4.89 -4.13
N VAL A 25 10.80 4.87 -4.13
CA VAL A 25 10.00 4.01 -3.26
C VAL A 25 9.61 2.78 -4.05
N LEU A 26 10.12 1.63 -3.65
CA LEU A 26 9.76 0.34 -4.23
C LEU A 26 8.73 -0.32 -3.31
N VAL A 27 7.56 -0.61 -3.90
CA VAL A 27 6.42 -1.18 -3.20
C VAL A 27 6.33 -2.64 -3.60
N LYS A 28 6.51 -3.52 -2.63
CA LYS A 28 6.55 -4.96 -2.83
C LYS A 28 5.23 -5.59 -2.39
N GLU A 29 4.68 -6.53 -3.15
CA GLU A 29 3.68 -7.46 -2.65
C GLU A 29 4.19 -8.20 -1.39
N LEU A 30 3.38 -8.28 -0.35
CA LEU A 30 3.62 -9.08 0.84
C LEU A 30 2.82 -10.37 0.78
N ARG A 31 3.41 -11.45 1.26
CA ARG A 31 2.78 -12.77 1.31
C ARG A 31 2.59 -13.23 2.75
N GLU A 32 1.94 -14.37 2.93
CA GLU A 32 1.74 -14.96 4.25
C GLU A 32 3.04 -15.11 5.07
N ARG A 33 4.16 -15.44 4.43
CA ARG A 33 5.49 -15.50 5.07
C ARG A 33 5.93 -14.18 5.72
N ASP A 34 5.38 -13.05 5.27
CA ASP A 34 5.67 -11.71 5.78
C ASP A 34 4.78 -11.33 6.98
N ARG A 35 3.82 -12.16 7.39
CA ARG A 35 2.87 -11.88 8.49
C ARG A 35 3.52 -11.42 9.78
N ARG A 36 4.62 -12.06 10.19
CA ARG A 36 5.39 -11.63 11.38
C ARG A 36 5.99 -10.23 11.25
N ARG A 37 6.36 -9.81 10.04
CA ARG A 37 6.90 -8.46 9.77
C ARG A 37 5.79 -7.41 9.78
N MET A 38 4.61 -7.77 9.26
CA MET A 38 3.42 -6.92 9.33
C MET A 38 2.98 -6.72 10.78
N LEU A 39 2.89 -7.79 11.56
CA LEU A 39 2.55 -7.72 12.98
C LEU A 39 3.48 -6.75 13.72
N ARG A 40 4.80 -6.92 13.55
CA ARG A 40 5.77 -6.00 14.13
C ARG A 40 5.56 -4.55 13.68
N HIS A 41 5.29 -4.33 12.39
CA HIS A 41 5.04 -2.98 11.89
C HIS A 41 3.83 -2.33 12.56
N PHE A 42 2.72 -3.06 12.72
CA PHE A 42 1.51 -2.52 13.33
C PHE A 42 1.63 -2.35 14.85
N LEU A 43 2.31 -3.25 15.55
CA LEU A 43 2.59 -3.10 16.98
C LEU A 43 3.53 -1.91 17.26
N ASP A 44 4.48 -1.63 16.36
CA ASP A 44 5.39 -0.47 16.43
C ASP A 44 4.67 0.89 16.17
N LEU A 45 3.36 0.92 15.86
CA LEU A 45 2.61 2.17 15.64
C LEU A 45 2.24 2.83 16.98
N GLU A 46 2.45 4.15 17.06
CA GLU A 46 1.96 4.99 18.15
C GLU A 46 0.42 5.03 18.16
N ASP A 47 -0.21 5.31 19.31
CA ASP A 47 -1.68 5.35 19.45
C ASP A 47 -2.36 6.28 18.42
N SER A 48 -1.75 7.44 18.18
CA SER A 48 -2.24 8.39 17.16
C SER A 48 -2.24 7.78 15.75
N ASP A 49 -1.27 6.93 15.43
CA ASP A 49 -1.18 6.26 14.13
C ASP A 49 -2.16 5.10 14.03
N ARG A 50 -2.41 4.40 15.16
CA ARG A 50 -3.45 3.36 15.24
C ARG A 50 -4.83 3.98 15.01
N LEU A 51 -5.12 5.11 15.65
CA LEU A 51 -6.33 5.89 15.42
C LEU A 51 -6.51 6.25 13.94
N LEU A 52 -5.47 6.80 13.31
CA LEU A 52 -5.55 7.19 11.89
C LEU A 52 -5.67 6.01 10.93
N ARG A 53 -5.15 4.84 11.30
CA ARG A 53 -5.15 3.62 10.47
C ARG A 53 -6.42 2.80 10.62
N PHE A 54 -6.96 2.72 11.83
CA PHE A 54 -8.04 1.80 12.19
C PHE A 54 -9.33 2.50 12.62
N GLY A 55 -9.37 3.84 12.60
CA GLY A 55 -10.49 4.64 13.09
C GLY A 55 -10.59 4.70 14.62
N SER A 56 -9.79 3.91 15.33
CA SER A 56 -9.72 3.85 16.79
C SER A 56 -8.34 3.40 17.26
N VAL A 57 -8.02 3.65 18.53
CA VAL A 57 -6.77 3.16 19.14
C VAL A 57 -6.96 1.69 19.50
N LEU A 58 -6.54 0.79 18.62
CA LEU A 58 -6.63 -0.66 18.87
C LEU A 58 -5.54 -1.13 19.83
N PRO A 59 -5.86 -1.96 20.85
CA PRO A 59 -4.87 -2.63 21.68
C PRO A 59 -4.11 -3.71 20.88
N ASP A 60 -2.97 -4.15 21.42
CA ASP A 60 -2.05 -5.10 20.76
C ASP A 60 -2.72 -6.43 20.39
N GLU A 61 -3.64 -6.91 21.22
CA GLU A 61 -4.42 -8.13 20.98
C GLU A 61 -5.29 -7.96 19.73
N GLN A 62 -5.99 -6.83 19.60
CA GLN A 62 -6.84 -6.56 18.42
C GLN A 62 -6.02 -6.35 17.15
N ILE A 63 -4.85 -5.72 17.24
CA ILE A 63 -3.89 -5.66 16.12
C ILE A 63 -3.44 -7.06 15.71
N THR A 64 -3.13 -7.92 16.69
CA THR A 64 -2.72 -9.30 16.44
C THR A 64 -3.83 -10.08 15.73
N HIS A 65 -5.08 -9.95 16.21
CA HIS A 65 -6.24 -10.54 15.55
C HIS A 65 -6.44 -10.01 14.14
N TYR A 66 -6.36 -8.69 13.94
CA TYR A 66 -6.45 -8.07 12.62
C TYR A 66 -5.43 -8.68 11.65
N VAL A 67 -4.16 -8.73 12.03
CA VAL A 67 -3.08 -9.27 11.19
C VAL A 67 -3.27 -10.76 10.91
N ASN A 68 -3.77 -11.54 11.87
CA ASN A 68 -4.04 -12.97 11.68
C ASN A 68 -5.25 -13.24 10.76
N ARG A 69 -6.23 -12.33 10.72
CA ARG A 69 -7.42 -12.45 9.87
C ARG A 69 -7.21 -12.00 8.42
N ILE A 70 -6.08 -11.37 8.09
CA ILE A 70 -5.75 -11.03 6.70
C ILE A 70 -5.71 -12.31 5.87
N ALA A 71 -6.60 -12.38 4.88
CA ALA A 71 -6.79 -13.53 4.01
C ALA A 71 -6.05 -13.30 2.69
N PHE A 72 -4.78 -13.73 2.61
CA PHE A 72 -3.92 -13.51 1.44
C PHE A 72 -4.39 -14.19 0.14
N SER A 73 -5.37 -15.08 0.21
CA SER A 73 -6.03 -15.65 -0.97
C SER A 73 -7.03 -14.69 -1.62
N ARG A 74 -7.51 -13.68 -0.87
CA ARG A 74 -8.51 -12.70 -1.31
C ARG A 74 -7.92 -11.30 -1.30
N ASP A 75 -7.32 -10.91 -0.18
CA ASP A 75 -6.80 -9.58 0.06
C ASP A 75 -5.39 -9.44 -0.52
N MET A 76 -5.07 -8.22 -0.94
CA MET A 76 -3.74 -7.88 -1.41
C MET A 76 -3.05 -6.99 -0.37
N VAL A 77 -1.78 -7.28 -0.07
CA VAL A 77 -1.01 -6.49 0.88
C VAL A 77 0.29 -6.04 0.23
N PHE A 78 0.61 -4.77 0.41
CA PHE A 78 1.83 -4.16 -0.09
C PHE A 78 2.70 -3.65 1.06
N GLY A 79 4.02 -3.64 0.85
CA GLY A 79 4.98 -3.24 1.86
C GLY A 79 6.15 -2.47 1.30
N VAL A 80 6.71 -1.58 2.12
CA VAL A 80 7.97 -0.88 1.80
C VAL A 80 9.01 -1.20 2.85
N TYR A 81 10.18 -1.65 2.38
CA TYR A 81 11.33 -1.96 3.22
C TYR A 81 12.35 -0.83 3.19
N ASN A 82 12.80 -0.39 4.37
CA ASN A 82 13.89 0.57 4.45
C ASN A 82 15.26 -0.08 4.14
N ARG A 83 16.34 0.72 4.17
CA ARG A 83 17.70 0.27 3.85
C ARG A 83 18.25 -0.81 4.80
N VAL A 84 17.74 -0.89 6.02
CA VAL A 84 18.13 -1.91 7.03
C VAL A 84 17.17 -3.11 7.04
N PHE A 85 16.35 -3.27 6.00
CA PHE A 85 15.42 -4.38 5.81
C PHE A 85 14.39 -4.53 6.95
N ARG A 86 13.90 -3.39 7.46
CA ARG A 86 12.68 -3.28 8.28
C ARG A 86 11.51 -2.85 7.39
N LEU A 87 10.35 -3.46 7.62
CA LEU A 87 9.08 -3.06 7.00
C LEU A 87 8.62 -1.75 7.67
N VAL A 88 8.55 -0.67 6.91
CA VAL A 88 8.27 0.68 7.43
C VAL A 88 6.95 1.26 6.93
N ALA A 89 6.26 0.57 6.04
CA ALA A 89 4.92 0.92 5.62
C ALA A 89 4.20 -0.31 5.10
N VAL A 90 2.89 -0.33 5.31
CA VAL A 90 1.99 -1.39 4.83
C VAL A 90 0.76 -0.74 4.20
N GLY A 91 0.40 -1.19 3.01
CA GLY A 91 -0.90 -0.92 2.38
C GLY A 91 -1.70 -2.21 2.33
N HIS A 92 -2.92 -2.20 2.85
CA HIS A 92 -3.84 -3.34 2.81
C HIS A 92 -5.00 -3.00 1.89
N LEU A 93 -5.21 -3.84 0.89
CA LEU A 93 -6.31 -3.77 -0.04
C LEU A 93 -7.25 -4.94 0.23
N ALA A 94 -8.38 -4.64 0.89
CA ALA A 94 -9.40 -5.62 1.23
C ALA A 94 -10.48 -5.64 0.15
N PHE A 95 -10.82 -6.81 -0.35
CA PHE A 95 -11.88 -6.96 -1.36
C PHE A 95 -13.18 -7.37 -0.69
N ALA A 96 -14.29 -6.76 -1.11
CA ALA A 96 -15.61 -7.20 -0.67
C ALA A 96 -15.85 -8.68 -1.09
N PRO A 97 -16.53 -9.49 -0.26
CA PRO A 97 -16.88 -10.86 -0.63
C PRO A 97 -17.66 -10.87 -1.95
N ARG A 98 -17.26 -11.76 -2.87
CA ARG A 98 -18.05 -12.03 -4.08
C ARG A 98 -19.29 -12.80 -3.65
N ASP A 99 -20.47 -12.25 -3.92
CA ASP A 99 -21.73 -12.97 -3.72
C ASP A 99 -21.96 -13.87 -4.94
N GLU A 100 -21.54 -15.14 -4.83
CA GLU A 100 -21.65 -16.14 -5.92
C GLU A 100 -23.11 -16.51 -6.24
N SER A 101 -24.05 -16.20 -5.34
CA SER A 101 -25.49 -16.50 -5.51
C SER A 101 -26.25 -15.49 -6.37
N LYS A 102 -25.65 -14.32 -6.61
CA LYS A 102 -26.22 -13.29 -7.49
C LYS A 102 -25.63 -13.48 -8.88
N SER A 103 -26.41 -14.11 -9.77
CA SER A 103 -26.10 -14.18 -11.20
C SER A 103 -25.63 -12.82 -11.72
N ALA A 104 -24.63 -12.84 -12.59
CA ALA A 104 -23.88 -11.70 -13.16
C ALA A 104 -24.71 -10.72 -14.02
N VAL A 105 -25.97 -10.48 -13.66
CA VAL A 105 -26.95 -9.66 -14.39
C VAL A 105 -27.10 -8.26 -13.76
N THR A 106 -26.56 -8.01 -12.56
CA THR A 106 -26.48 -6.66 -11.99
C THR A 106 -25.03 -6.17 -11.97
N VAL A 107 -24.79 -5.02 -12.60
CA VAL A 107 -23.54 -4.23 -12.58
C VAL A 107 -23.31 -3.69 -11.16
N LYS A 108 -23.08 -4.56 -10.17
CA LYS A 108 -22.62 -4.11 -8.86
C LYS A 108 -21.16 -3.70 -8.99
N GLU A 109 -20.88 -2.50 -8.52
CA GLU A 109 -19.53 -1.97 -8.42
C GLU A 109 -18.65 -2.93 -7.62
N ARG A 110 -17.54 -3.36 -8.23
CA ARG A 110 -16.54 -4.17 -7.52
C ARG A 110 -15.64 -3.22 -6.77
N VAL A 111 -15.86 -3.16 -5.46
CA VAL A 111 -15.17 -2.24 -4.56
C VAL A 111 -14.04 -2.95 -3.82
N ALA A 112 -12.90 -2.29 -3.72
CA ALA A 112 -11.83 -2.66 -2.80
C ALA A 112 -11.53 -1.49 -1.85
N GLU A 113 -11.36 -1.79 -0.56
CA GLU A 113 -11.03 -0.81 0.47
C GLU A 113 -9.51 -0.76 0.69
N PHE A 114 -8.94 0.44 0.69
CA PHE A 114 -7.52 0.66 0.92
C PHE A 114 -7.23 1.31 2.26
N GLY A 115 -6.50 0.60 3.11
CA GLY A 115 -5.92 1.11 4.36
C GLY A 115 -4.40 1.19 4.30
N VAL A 116 -3.79 2.25 4.83
CA VAL A 116 -2.33 2.44 4.78
C VAL A 116 -1.74 2.94 6.10
N SER A 117 -0.59 2.39 6.47
CA SER A 117 0.22 2.85 7.60
C SER A 117 1.66 3.11 7.16
N VAL A 118 2.27 4.17 7.69
CA VAL A 118 3.67 4.54 7.44
C VAL A 118 4.32 4.90 8.78
N SER A 119 5.38 4.18 9.12
CA SER A 119 6.19 4.45 10.32
C SER A 119 6.70 5.88 10.31
N ARG A 120 6.75 6.52 11.50
CA ARG A 120 7.19 7.90 11.68
C ARG A 120 8.49 8.24 10.96
N SER A 121 9.48 7.35 11.03
CA SER A 121 10.81 7.52 10.40
C SER A 121 10.81 7.50 8.87
N ALA A 122 9.69 7.16 8.23
CA ALA A 122 9.57 7.03 6.78
C ALA A 122 8.53 8.01 6.16
N ARG A 123 8.00 8.94 6.96
CA ARG A 123 7.04 9.98 6.51
C ARG A 123 7.74 11.06 5.68
N GLY A 124 6.95 11.83 4.93
CA GLY A 124 7.45 12.90 4.05
C GLY A 124 8.14 12.43 2.76
N LEU A 125 8.36 11.11 2.60
CA LEU A 125 9.03 10.53 1.44
C LEU A 125 8.07 10.16 0.29
N GLY A 126 6.76 10.39 0.46
CA GLY A 126 5.75 10.04 -0.55
C GLY A 126 5.36 8.55 -0.58
N ILE A 127 5.73 7.78 0.45
CA ILE A 127 5.45 6.33 0.53
C ILE A 127 3.95 6.03 0.48
N GLY A 128 3.13 6.76 1.25
CA GLY A 128 1.67 6.55 1.25
C GLY A 128 1.05 6.72 -0.13
N SER A 129 1.45 7.75 -0.89
CA SER A 129 1.00 7.92 -2.28
C SER A 129 1.44 6.78 -3.20
N LYS A 130 2.65 6.24 -3.00
CA LYS A 130 3.17 5.13 -3.81
C LYS A 130 2.48 3.80 -3.50
N LEU A 131 2.13 3.56 -2.24
CA LEU A 131 1.29 2.43 -1.85
C LEU A 131 -0.12 2.54 -2.47
N PHE A 132 -0.71 3.73 -2.42
CA PHE A 132 -2.01 3.99 -3.06
C PHE A 132 -1.96 3.78 -4.57
N GLU A 133 -0.93 4.31 -5.26
CA GLU A 133 -0.72 4.12 -6.70
C GLU A 133 -0.63 2.64 -7.08
N ARG A 134 0.18 1.87 -6.33
CA ARG A 134 0.34 0.42 -6.54
C ARG A 134 -0.98 -0.31 -6.35
N ALA A 135 -1.77 0.06 -5.33
CA ALA A 135 -3.08 -0.52 -5.06
C ALA A 135 -4.09 -0.18 -6.17
N ALA A 136 -4.14 1.06 -6.64
CA ALA A 136 -5.03 1.46 -7.73
C ALA A 136 -4.73 0.72 -9.04
N ILE A 137 -3.45 0.54 -9.39
CA ILE A 137 -3.05 -0.26 -10.56
C ILE A 137 -3.46 -1.73 -10.37
N HIS A 138 -3.23 -2.29 -9.19
CA HIS A 138 -3.61 -3.67 -8.90
C HIS A 138 -5.13 -3.88 -9.00
N CYS A 139 -5.92 -2.99 -8.41
CA CYS A 139 -7.39 -3.01 -8.54
C CYS A 139 -7.82 -2.99 -10.01
N ARG A 140 -7.29 -2.03 -10.78
CA ARG A 140 -7.58 -1.89 -12.21
C ARG A 140 -7.32 -3.19 -12.98
N ASN A 141 -6.21 -3.86 -12.67
CA ASN A 141 -5.79 -5.08 -13.34
C ASN A 141 -6.51 -6.34 -12.82
N ASN A 142 -7.24 -6.24 -11.71
CA ASN A 142 -8.01 -7.35 -11.09
C ASN A 142 -9.52 -7.12 -11.16
N ASP A 143 -9.97 -6.35 -12.16
CA ASP A 143 -11.39 -6.14 -12.46
C ASP A 143 -12.15 -5.57 -11.25
N VAL A 144 -11.54 -4.59 -10.57
CA VAL A 144 -12.15 -3.71 -9.57
C VAL A 144 -12.35 -2.35 -10.22
N ASP A 145 -13.59 -1.87 -10.21
CA ASP A 145 -13.97 -0.60 -10.84
C ASP A 145 -13.91 0.58 -9.87
N THR A 146 -13.87 0.32 -8.55
CA THR A 146 -13.93 1.36 -7.53
C THR A 146 -12.95 1.06 -6.40
N LEU A 147 -11.98 1.95 -6.20
CA LEU A 147 -11.12 1.95 -5.03
C LEU A 147 -11.66 2.92 -3.99
N TYR A 148 -11.98 2.39 -2.81
CA TYR A 148 -12.56 3.12 -1.69
C TYR A 148 -11.54 3.32 -0.57
N MET A 149 -11.66 4.44 0.14
CA MET A 149 -11.02 4.65 1.43
C MET A 149 -11.97 5.35 2.39
N HIS A 150 -11.90 4.94 3.64
CA HIS A 150 -12.49 5.64 4.77
C HIS A 150 -11.38 6.25 5.63
N CYS A 151 -11.51 7.51 6.03
CA CYS A 151 -10.59 8.09 7.01
C CYS A 151 -11.21 9.23 7.80
N LEU A 152 -10.64 9.54 8.97
CA LEU A 152 -11.00 10.74 9.71
C LEU A 152 -10.76 11.99 8.85
N SER A 153 -11.72 12.93 8.82
CA SER A 153 -11.59 14.19 8.08
C SER A 153 -10.38 15.02 8.54
N SER A 154 -9.92 14.82 9.77
CA SER A 154 -8.72 15.43 10.36
C SER A 154 -7.40 14.82 9.86
N ASN A 155 -7.44 13.65 9.19
CA ASN A 155 -6.26 12.99 8.63
C ASN A 155 -5.76 13.73 7.37
N LYS A 156 -5.12 14.88 7.57
CA LYS A 156 -4.64 15.76 6.48
C LYS A 156 -3.76 15.03 5.46
N THR A 157 -3.01 14.02 5.89
CA THR A 157 -2.14 13.25 5.00
C THR A 157 -2.95 12.36 4.07
N MET A 158 -3.93 11.62 4.61
CA MET A 158 -4.81 10.78 3.81
C MET A 158 -5.71 11.62 2.90
N MET A 159 -6.26 12.73 3.41
CA MET A 159 -7.02 13.70 2.61
C MET A 159 -6.17 14.27 1.46
N HIS A 160 -4.87 14.50 1.67
CA HIS A 160 -3.97 14.95 0.61
C HIS A 160 -3.76 13.86 -0.45
N ILE A 161 -3.58 12.59 -0.04
CA ILE A 161 -3.49 11.46 -0.97
C ILE A 161 -4.76 11.35 -1.80
N ALA A 162 -5.94 11.37 -1.18
CA ALA A 162 -7.23 11.27 -1.85
C ALA A 162 -7.44 12.39 -2.88
N LYS A 163 -7.22 13.65 -2.49
CA LYS A 163 -7.31 14.80 -3.39
C LYS A 163 -6.33 14.70 -4.56
N LYS A 164 -5.08 14.34 -4.27
CA LYS A 164 -4.03 14.19 -5.29
C LYS A 164 -4.35 13.06 -6.27
N ALA A 165 -5.00 12.00 -5.80
CA ALA A 165 -5.45 10.88 -6.60
C ALA A 165 -6.68 11.21 -7.46
N GLY A 166 -7.32 12.36 -7.27
CA GLY A 166 -8.55 12.72 -7.97
C GLY A 166 -9.77 11.95 -7.47
N MET A 167 -9.75 11.53 -6.19
CA MET A 167 -10.89 10.85 -5.60
C MET A 167 -12.03 11.83 -5.36
N GLU A 168 -13.25 11.34 -5.56
CA GLU A 168 -14.45 12.00 -5.06
C GLU A 168 -14.48 11.84 -3.53
N ILE A 169 -14.60 12.93 -2.79
CA ILE A 169 -14.50 12.95 -1.33
C ILE A 169 -15.80 13.46 -0.74
N HIS A 170 -16.44 12.65 0.08
CA HIS A 170 -17.64 12.99 0.84
C HIS A 170 -17.24 13.11 2.32
N ARG A 171 -17.73 14.13 3.02
CA ARG A 171 -17.39 14.38 4.42
C ARG A 171 -18.66 14.42 5.23
N ASP A 172 -18.68 13.65 6.31
CA ASP A 172 -19.80 13.63 7.24
C ASP A 172 -19.31 13.34 8.67
N TYR A 173 -19.92 13.97 9.67
CA TYR A 173 -19.65 13.78 11.11
C TYR A 173 -18.17 13.65 11.55
N GLY A 174 -17.24 14.35 10.90
CA GLY A 174 -15.81 14.29 11.24
C GLY A 174 -15.02 13.15 10.58
N GLU A 175 -15.69 12.36 9.74
CA GLU A 175 -15.14 11.33 8.87
C GLU A 175 -15.15 11.78 7.41
N ALA A 176 -14.50 11.01 6.55
CA ALA A 176 -14.42 11.24 5.12
C ALA A 176 -14.37 9.91 4.38
N ASP A 177 -15.32 9.73 3.46
CA ASP A 177 -15.33 8.66 2.48
C ASP A 177 -14.76 9.19 1.17
N ALA A 178 -13.90 8.41 0.53
CA ALA A 178 -13.39 8.78 -0.78
C ALA A 178 -13.39 7.60 -1.76
N TYR A 179 -13.78 7.90 -2.99
CA TYR A 179 -13.99 6.93 -4.06
C TYR A 179 -13.17 7.31 -5.29
N LEU A 180 -12.47 6.32 -5.86
CA LEU A 180 -11.77 6.45 -7.14
C LEU A 180 -12.36 5.45 -8.14
N LYS A 181 -13.00 5.97 -9.18
CA LYS A 181 -13.39 5.14 -10.33
C LYS A 181 -12.16 4.79 -11.15
N LEU A 182 -11.98 3.49 -11.38
CA LEU A 182 -10.83 2.94 -12.08
C LEU A 182 -11.21 2.64 -13.54
N PRO A 183 -10.43 3.11 -14.51
CA PRO A 183 -10.59 2.67 -15.90
C PRO A 183 -10.26 1.17 -16.05
N PRO A 184 -10.77 0.49 -17.09
CA PRO A 184 -10.52 -0.94 -17.31
C PRO A 184 -9.03 -1.23 -17.54
N ALA A 185 -8.57 -2.44 -17.22
CA ALA A 185 -7.18 -2.87 -17.46
C ALA A 185 -6.75 -2.63 -18.92
N ASN A 186 -5.47 -2.30 -19.13
CA ASN A 186 -4.88 -2.23 -20.46
C ASN A 186 -3.45 -2.82 -20.47
N PRO A 187 -2.86 -3.13 -21.63
CA PRO A 187 -1.53 -3.74 -21.69
C PRO A 187 -0.43 -2.93 -20.96
N ALA A 188 -0.53 -1.60 -20.98
CA ALA A 188 0.42 -0.74 -20.29
C ALA A 188 0.30 -0.82 -18.75
N SER A 189 -0.92 -0.90 -18.20
CA SER A 189 -1.15 -1.06 -16.76
C SER A 189 -0.71 -2.43 -16.26
N MET A 190 -0.92 -3.49 -17.07
CA MET A 190 -0.44 -4.84 -16.78
C MET A 190 1.09 -4.90 -16.77
N LEU A 191 1.74 -4.33 -17.79
CA LEU A 191 3.20 -4.26 -17.87
C LEU A 191 3.79 -3.44 -16.72
N GLN A 192 3.18 -2.30 -16.38
CA GLN A 192 3.62 -1.47 -15.27
C GLN A 192 3.59 -2.23 -13.95
N GLU A 193 2.49 -2.93 -13.65
CA GLU A 193 2.39 -3.75 -12.45
C GLU A 193 3.47 -4.82 -12.37
N ALA A 194 3.72 -5.52 -13.48
CA ALA A 194 4.75 -6.55 -13.54
C ALA A 194 6.15 -5.96 -13.28
N LEU A 195 6.50 -4.84 -13.91
CA LEU A 195 7.80 -4.17 -13.72
C LEU A 195 7.98 -3.65 -12.30
N ASP A 196 6.94 -3.04 -11.73
CA ASP A 196 6.97 -2.53 -10.35
C ASP A 196 7.24 -3.67 -9.34
N GLU A 197 6.60 -4.83 -9.51
CA GLU A 197 6.87 -6.00 -8.65
C GLU A 197 8.28 -6.56 -8.89
N GLN A 198 8.73 -6.69 -10.14
CA GLN A 198 10.08 -7.21 -10.43
C GLN A 198 11.17 -6.35 -9.78
N PHE A 199 11.10 -5.03 -9.91
CA PHE A 199 12.06 -4.14 -9.25
C PHE A 199 11.98 -4.23 -7.72
N ALA A 200 10.78 -4.34 -7.16
CA ALA A 200 10.60 -4.48 -5.72
C ALA A 200 11.14 -5.81 -5.18
N VAL A 201 10.99 -6.91 -5.92
CA VAL A 201 11.54 -8.24 -5.57
C VAL A 201 13.06 -8.24 -5.61
N LEU A 202 13.67 -7.62 -6.63
CA LEU A 202 15.13 -7.49 -6.72
C LEU A 202 15.71 -6.70 -5.54
N ASP A 203 15.15 -5.53 -5.25
CA ASP A 203 15.55 -4.70 -4.10
C ASP A 203 15.34 -5.41 -2.76
N TYR A 204 14.20 -6.09 -2.59
CA TYR A 204 13.94 -6.92 -1.42
C TYR A 204 15.01 -7.99 -1.23
N THR A 205 15.33 -8.73 -2.29
CA THR A 205 16.29 -9.84 -2.25
C THR A 205 17.69 -9.34 -1.92
N LEU A 206 18.11 -8.23 -2.52
CA LEU A 206 19.39 -7.58 -2.19
C LEU A 206 19.47 -7.17 -0.71
N LYS A 207 18.41 -6.52 -0.19
CA LYS A 207 18.34 -6.11 1.21
C LYS A 207 18.32 -7.31 2.18
N ALA A 208 17.62 -8.38 1.82
CA ALA A 208 17.56 -9.62 2.58
C ALA A 208 18.94 -10.27 2.69
N ASN A 209 19.62 -10.43 1.55
CA ASN A 209 20.95 -11.05 1.46
C ASN A 209 21.99 -10.21 2.21
N ARG A 210 21.96 -8.88 2.05
CA ARG A 210 22.85 -7.98 2.81
C ARG A 210 22.67 -8.14 4.33
N ARG A 211 21.43 -8.18 4.82
CA ARG A 211 21.16 -8.38 6.25
C ARG A 211 21.62 -9.75 6.73
N ALA A 212 21.42 -10.80 5.94
CA ALA A 212 21.88 -12.14 6.27
C ALA A 212 23.41 -12.20 6.35
N ALA A 213 24.12 -11.62 5.38
CA ALA A 213 25.58 -11.53 5.37
C ALA A 213 26.13 -10.78 6.59
N VAL A 214 25.57 -9.61 6.91
CA VAL A 214 25.97 -8.84 8.11
C VAL A 214 25.74 -9.63 9.39
N LYS A 215 24.61 -10.32 9.52
CA LYS A 215 24.30 -11.16 10.70
C LYS A 215 25.27 -12.34 10.81
N TRP A 216 25.64 -12.96 9.68
CA TRP A 216 26.59 -14.06 9.65
C TRP A 216 28.00 -13.61 10.03
N LEU A 217 28.49 -12.50 9.44
CA LEU A 217 29.77 -11.88 9.82
C LEU A 217 29.80 -11.51 11.31
N GLY A 218 28.73 -10.91 11.84
CA GLY A 218 28.64 -10.59 13.27
C GLY A 218 28.72 -11.82 14.17
N ARG A 219 28.15 -12.97 13.76
CA ARG A 219 28.25 -14.24 14.50
C ARG A 219 29.65 -14.86 14.44
N LEU A 220 30.40 -14.64 13.36
CA LEU A 220 31.78 -15.09 13.25
C LEU A 220 32.73 -14.24 14.09
N ILE A 221 32.52 -12.92 14.09
CA ILE A 221 33.38 -11.97 14.81
C ILE A 221 33.09 -12.00 16.32
N GLY A 222 31.82 -12.15 16.74
CA GLY A 222 31.41 -12.25 18.14
C GLY A 222 31.61 -13.62 18.79
N ARG A 223 32.44 -14.50 18.21
CA ARG A 223 32.76 -15.84 18.70
C ARG A 223 34.19 -15.95 19.25
N LYS A 224 34.79 -14.82 19.64
CA LYS A 224 36.01 -14.75 20.46
C LYS A 224 35.65 -14.31 21.88
#